data_AF-A0A830EKZ4-F1
#
_entry.id   AF-A0A830EKZ4-F1
#
_cell.length_a   1.000
_cell.length_b   1.000
_cell.length_c   1.000
_cell.angle_alpha   90.00
_cell.angle_beta   90.00
_cell.angle_gamma   90.00
#
_symmetry.space_group_name_H-M   'P 1'
#
loop_
_entity.id
_entity.type
_entity.pdbx_description
1 polymer ?
#
loop_
_entity_poly.entity_id
_entity_poly.type
_entity_poly.pdbx_seq_one_letter_code
_entity_poly.pdbx_strand_id
1 'polypeptide(L)'
;MACSEALEDDLEELEAAAIDLIRRQESADADATDEQQFVGVIDHVTNTYPIPAGSTRAHAEHISRMYRARTNDTAVRKRIATERHLFLREHCEGYDPQF
;
A
#
# COMPACT_ATOMS: atom_id res chain seq x y z
N MET A 1 12.98 -15.83 1.08
CA MET A 1 13.39 -14.56 1.75
C MET A 1 12.46 -14.32 2.93
N ALA A 2 13.00 -14.11 4.13
CA ALA A 2 12.17 -13.82 5.29
C ALA A 2 11.60 -12.40 5.18
N CYS A 3 10.28 -12.27 5.27
CA CYS A 3 9.63 -10.98 5.44
C CYS A 3 10.06 -10.36 6.78
N SER A 4 10.42 -9.08 6.78
CA SER A 4 10.75 -8.30 7.98
C SER A 4 9.58 -7.42 8.39
N GLU A 5 9.42 -7.17 9.69
CA GLU A 5 8.49 -6.17 10.25
C GLU A 5 8.61 -4.81 9.53
N ALA A 6 9.84 -4.38 9.21
CA ALA A 6 10.10 -3.15 8.46
C ALA A 6 9.46 -3.12 7.05
N LEU A 7 9.32 -4.27 6.38
CA LEU A 7 8.64 -4.31 5.07
C LEU A 7 7.13 -4.15 5.26
N GLU A 8 6.58 -4.76 6.31
CA GLU A 8 5.16 -4.61 6.61
C GLU A 8 4.82 -3.16 6.94
N ASP A 9 5.63 -2.49 7.77
CA ASP A 9 5.51 -1.07 8.10
C ASP A 9 5.59 -0.18 6.84
N ASP A 10 6.58 -0.41 5.97
CA ASP A 10 6.74 0.35 4.73
C ASP A 10 5.56 0.11 3.74
N LEU A 11 4.94 -1.07 3.76
CA LEU A 11 3.71 -1.32 3.01
C LEU A 11 2.51 -0.63 3.64
N GLU A 12 2.42 -0.54 4.97
CA GLU A 12 1.38 0.27 5.63
C GLU A 12 1.50 1.74 5.22
N GLU A 13 2.73 2.27 5.15
CA GLU A 13 2.99 3.64 4.71
C GLU A 13 2.59 3.85 3.24
N LEU A 14 2.96 2.91 2.36
CA LEU A 14 2.53 2.91 0.95
C LEU A 14 0.99 2.94 0.83
N GLU A 15 0.31 2.11 1.61
CA GLU A 15 -1.15 2.03 1.64
C GLU A 15 -1.79 3.31 2.17
N ALA A 16 -1.23 3.88 3.23
CA ALA A 16 -1.66 5.16 3.78
C ALA A 16 -1.50 6.29 2.76
N ALA A 17 -0.36 6.37 2.07
CA ALA A 17 -0.11 7.36 1.03
C ALA A 17 -1.09 7.20 -0.16
N ALA A 18 -1.39 5.96 -0.57
CA ALA A 18 -2.39 5.67 -1.59
C ALA A 18 -3.79 6.18 -1.17
N ILE A 19 -4.20 5.91 0.07
CA ILE A 19 -5.48 6.34 0.62
C ILE A 19 -5.55 7.87 0.72
N ASP A 20 -4.51 8.51 1.24
CA ASP A 20 -4.49 9.96 1.44
C ASP A 20 -4.56 10.71 0.11
N LEU A 21 -3.88 10.23 -0.93
CA LEU A 21 -4.01 10.77 -2.28
C LEU A 21 -5.47 10.70 -2.76
N ILE A 22 -6.17 9.58 -2.56
CA ILE A 22 -7.59 9.45 -2.91
C ILE A 22 -8.45 10.43 -2.10
N ARG A 23 -8.20 10.61 -0.80
CA ARG A 23 -8.98 11.53 0.05
C ARG A 23 -8.81 12.97 -0.41
N ARG A 24 -7.59 13.39 -0.78
CA ARG A 24 -7.33 14.73 -1.30
C ARG A 24 -7.93 14.95 -2.69
N GLN A 25 -7.89 13.92 -3.54
CA GLN A 25 -8.57 13.96 -4.83
C GLN A 25 -10.10 14.09 -4.67
N GLU A 26 -10.68 13.41 -3.67
CA GLU A 26 -12.11 13.53 -3.32
C GLU A 26 -12.46 14.91 -2.74
N SER A 27 -11.55 15.58 -2.02
CA SER A 27 -11.77 16.91 -1.44
C SER A 27 -11.43 18.08 -2.38
N ALA A 28 -10.92 17.80 -3.58
CA ALA A 28 -10.37 18.78 -4.53
C ALA A 28 -9.16 19.58 -3.99
N ASP A 29 -8.48 19.05 -2.96
CA ASP A 29 -7.26 19.62 -2.37
C ASP A 29 -5.99 18.87 -2.79
N ALA A 30 -6.10 17.93 -3.74
CA ALA A 30 -4.93 17.24 -4.27
C ALA A 30 -4.05 18.22 -5.07
N ASP A 31 -2.78 18.30 -4.70
CA ASP A 31 -1.78 19.05 -5.44
C ASP A 31 -0.70 18.12 -6.03
N ALA A 32 0.18 18.70 -6.86
CA ALA A 32 1.25 17.94 -7.50
C ALA A 32 2.31 17.40 -6.50
N THR A 33 2.35 17.94 -5.28
CA THR A 33 3.23 17.47 -4.21
C THR A 33 2.75 16.13 -3.67
N ASP A 34 1.44 15.91 -3.60
CA ASP A 34 0.84 14.66 -3.13
C ASP A 34 1.18 13.48 -4.05
N GLU A 35 1.12 13.71 -5.36
CA GLU A 35 1.54 12.71 -6.36
C GLU A 35 3.04 12.41 -6.26
N GLN A 36 3.87 13.43 -6.03
CA GLN A 36 5.32 13.24 -5.85
C GLN A 36 5.65 12.46 -4.58
N GLN A 37 4.95 12.74 -3.47
CA GLN A 37 5.10 12.01 -2.22
C GLN A 37 4.74 10.54 -2.41
N PHE A 38 3.61 10.26 -3.06
CA PHE A 38 3.19 8.89 -3.35
C PHE A 38 4.20 8.12 -4.22
N VAL A 39 4.74 8.76 -5.27
CA VAL A 39 5.81 8.17 -6.09
C VAL A 39 7.06 7.92 -5.26
N GLY A 40 7.44 8.85 -4.38
CA GLY A 40 8.59 8.69 -3.47
C GLY A 40 8.47 7.48 -2.55
N VAL A 41 7.27 7.17 -2.04
CA VAL A 41 7.03 5.98 -1.21
C VAL A 41 7.14 4.69 -2.04
N ILE A 42 6.63 4.67 -3.28
CA ILE A 42 6.83 3.53 -4.20
C ILE A 42 8.33 3.32 -4.48
N ASP A 43 9.05 4.40 -4.76
CA ASP A 43 10.49 4.33 -5.01
C ASP A 43 11.25 3.82 -3.78
N HIS A 44 10.88 4.25 -2.58
CA HIS A 44 11.47 3.74 -1.33
C HIS A 44 11.30 2.22 -1.19
N VAL A 45 10.06 1.71 -1.32
CA VAL A 45 9.77 0.27 -1.18
C VAL A 45 10.54 -0.55 -2.22
N THR A 46 10.56 -0.10 -3.48
CA THR A 46 11.18 -0.83 -4.59
C THR A 46 12.70 -0.80 -4.58
N ASN A 47 13.31 0.21 -3.97
CA ASN A 47 14.75 0.30 -3.78
C ASN A 47 15.23 -0.38 -2.49
N THR A 48 14.36 -0.52 -1.49
CA THR A 48 14.69 -1.14 -0.19
C THR A 48 14.49 -2.65 -0.22
N TYR A 49 13.43 -3.12 -0.88
CA TYR A 49 13.05 -4.53 -0.89
C TYR A 49 13.12 -5.11 -2.31
N PRO A 50 13.43 -6.41 -2.45
CA PRO A 50 13.49 -7.07 -3.75
C PRO A 50 12.10 -7.45 -4.26
N ILE A 51 11.20 -6.48 -4.26
CA ILE A 51 9.85 -6.58 -4.77
C ILE A 51 9.84 -5.87 -6.13
N PRO A 52 9.31 -6.51 -7.19
CA PRO A 52 9.24 -5.86 -8.49
C PRO A 52 8.43 -4.56 -8.41
N ALA A 53 8.95 -3.49 -9.00
CA ALA A 53 8.25 -2.19 -9.04
C ALA A 53 6.84 -2.28 -9.64
N GLY A 54 6.63 -3.17 -10.61
CA GLY A 54 5.31 -3.45 -11.15
C GLY A 54 4.34 -4.02 -10.12
N SER A 55 4.81 -4.92 -9.24
CA SER A 55 4.00 -5.51 -8.15
C SER A 55 3.66 -4.47 -7.08
N THR A 56 4.64 -3.68 -6.62
CA THR A 56 4.43 -2.61 -5.65
C THR A 56 3.40 -1.59 -6.15
N ARG A 57 3.53 -1.17 -7.41
CA ARG A 57 2.57 -0.26 -8.04
C ARG A 57 1.19 -0.88 -8.17
N ALA A 58 1.10 -2.13 -8.62
CA ALA A 58 -0.17 -2.83 -8.77
C ALA A 58 -0.90 -2.98 -7.43
N HIS A 59 -0.17 -3.25 -6.35
CA HIS A 59 -0.70 -3.26 -4.98
C HIS A 59 -1.27 -1.90 -4.61
N ALA A 60 -0.48 -0.83 -4.71
CA ALA A 60 -0.93 0.51 -4.35
C ALA A 60 -2.16 0.97 -5.18
N GLU A 61 -2.19 0.66 -6.48
CA GLU A 61 -3.37 0.92 -7.33
C GLU A 61 -4.59 0.08 -6.91
N HIS A 62 -4.39 -1.17 -6.49
CA HIS A 62 -5.46 -2.02 -5.97
C HIS A 62 -6.06 -1.42 -4.69
N ILE A 63 -5.22 -0.98 -3.76
CA ILE A 63 -5.62 -0.34 -2.50
C ILE A 63 -6.42 0.93 -2.77
N SER A 64 -5.94 1.81 -3.66
CA SER A 64 -6.66 3.00 -4.11
C SER A 64 -8.04 2.68 -4.68
N ARG A 65 -8.17 1.63 -5.51
CA ARG A 65 -9.47 1.19 -6.05
C ARG A 65 -10.40 0.68 -4.96
N MET A 66 -9.91 -0.13 -4.02
CA MET A 66 -10.71 -0.61 -2.90
C MET A 66 -11.22 0.54 -2.04
N TYR A 67 -10.33 1.48 -1.70
CA TYR A 67 -10.69 2.63 -0.89
C TYR A 67 -11.71 3.51 -1.61
N ARG A 68 -11.55 3.78 -2.90
CA ARG A 68 -12.52 4.58 -3.66
C ARG A 68 -13.90 3.92 -3.75
N ALA A 69 -13.95 2.58 -3.81
CA ALA A 69 -15.19 1.82 -3.84
C ALA A 69 -15.82 1.57 -2.45
N ARG A 70 -15.23 2.12 -1.38
CA ARG A 70 -15.67 1.86 0.00
C ARG A 70 -17.07 2.40 0.27
N THR A 71 -17.85 1.63 1.01
CA THR A 71 -19.08 2.09 1.66
C THR A 71 -18.89 2.34 3.16
N ASN A 72 -17.81 1.79 3.74
CA ASN A 72 -17.48 1.88 5.16
C ASN A 72 -15.96 1.90 5.34
N ASP A 73 -15.45 2.92 6.03
CA ASP A 73 -14.01 3.14 6.24
C ASP A 73 -13.35 2.02 7.08
N THR A 74 -14.01 1.58 8.16
CA THR A 74 -13.50 0.51 9.02
C THR A 74 -13.42 -0.82 8.29
N ALA A 75 -14.44 -1.15 7.50
CA ALA A 75 -14.49 -2.40 6.74
C ALA A 75 -13.41 -2.43 5.66
N VAL A 76 -13.21 -1.32 4.94
CA VAL A 76 -12.18 -1.27 3.89
C VAL A 76 -10.77 -1.34 4.48
N ARG A 77 -10.49 -0.72 5.63
CA ARG A 77 -9.18 -0.83 6.30
C ARG A 77 -8.83 -2.27 6.69
N LYS A 78 -9.79 -3.02 7.23
CA LYS A 78 -9.60 -4.46 7.54
C LYS A 78 -9.31 -5.27 6.27
N ARG A 79 -10.00 -4.95 5.18
CA ARG A 79 -9.75 -5.60 3.89
C ARG A 79 -8.37 -5.25 3.34
N ILE A 80 -7.93 -4.00 3.45
CA ILE A 80 -6.59 -3.55 3.05
C ILE A 80 -5.51 -4.34 3.80
N ALA A 81 -5.63 -4.49 5.12
CA ALA A 81 -4.71 -5.33 5.89
C ALA A 81 -4.70 -6.80 5.40
N THR A 82 -5.86 -7.34 5.00
CA THR A 82 -5.92 -8.69 4.40
C THR A 82 -5.18 -8.75 3.07
N GLU A 83 -5.36 -7.76 2.18
CA GLU A 83 -4.65 -7.70 0.89
C GLU A 83 -3.13 -7.54 1.10
N ARG A 84 -2.71 -6.79 2.13
CA ARG A 84 -1.30 -6.70 2.52
C ARG A 84 -0.72 -8.05 2.88
N HIS A 85 -1.40 -8.83 3.72
CA HIS A 85 -0.94 -10.17 4.09
C HIS A 85 -0.88 -11.11 2.89
N LEU A 86 -1.82 -10.97 1.93
CA LEU A 86 -1.79 -11.73 0.68
C LEU A 86 -0.58 -11.34 -0.19
N PHE A 87 -0.30 -10.04 -0.31
CA PHE A 87 0.86 -9.52 -1.02
C PHE A 87 2.18 -9.99 -0.41
N LEU A 88 2.31 -9.91 0.92
CA LEU A 88 3.46 -10.42 1.67
C LEU A 88 3.61 -11.93 1.46
N ARG A 89 2.51 -12.70 1.48
CA ARG A 89 2.56 -14.15 1.22
C ARG A 89 3.00 -14.49 -0.21
N GLU A 90 2.67 -13.66 -1.20
CA GLU A 90 3.09 -13.85 -2.59
C GLU A 90 4.59 -13.58 -2.77
N HIS A 91 5.11 -12.54 -2.11
CA HIS A 91 6.48 -12.05 -2.33
C HIS A 91 7.50 -12.51 -1.29
N CYS A 92 7.06 -12.97 -0.12
CA CYS A 92 7.91 -13.50 0.93
C CYS A 92 7.68 -14.98 1.16
N GLU A 93 8.78 -15.72 1.10
CA GLU A 93 8.80 -17.14 1.37
C GLU A 93 8.75 -17.38 2.88
N GLY A 94 7.74 -18.12 3.35
CA GLY A 94 7.57 -18.41 4.78
C GLY A 94 6.99 -17.26 5.59
N TYR A 95 6.35 -16.26 4.96
CA TYR A 95 5.53 -15.30 5.68
C TYR A 95 4.37 -16.02 6.37
N ASP A 96 4.38 -16.02 7.69
CA ASP A 96 3.27 -16.39 8.55
C ASP A 96 2.73 -15.08 9.11
N PRO A 97 1.51 -14.65 8.75
CA PRO A 97 0.91 -13.48 9.37
C PRO A 97 0.79 -13.78 10.86
N GLN A 98 1.72 -13.25 11.64
CA GLN A 98 1.52 -13.17 13.08
C GLN A 98 0.31 -12.25 13.22
N PHE A 99 -0.76 -12.74 13.86
CA PHE A 99 -2.09 -12.13 14.05
C PHE A 99 -3.20 -12.64 13.10
#